data_AF-A0A235BRX1-F1
#
_entry.id   AF-A0A235BRX1-F1
#
_cell.length_a   1.000
_cell.length_b   1.000
_cell.length_c   1.000
_cell.angle_alpha   90.00
_cell.angle_beta   90.00
_cell.angle_gamma   90.00
#
_symmetry.space_group_name_H-M   'P 1'
#
loop_
_entity.id
_entity.type
_entity.pdbx_description
1 polymer ?
#
loop_
_entity_poly.entity_id
_entity_poly.type
_entity_poly.pdbx_seq_one_letter_code
_entity_poly.pdbx_strand_id
1 'polypeptide(L)'
;MNKVSKKILEDVEKEGNRIVEEAKEKKKEIEKATESEIKKLTEEIDLEVKETEEREYERLMGLKNIEQRNILLGYKHNLMNQLFEEIREEILKSNGYPKLIDSLFEVGVESGKEDVLVGKDEKIINKKFIDKLNKDKGWHLKLSKERVPIKGGFILRGEKTEIDASIETVLGEKREILEPELVDILFGERQGVR
;
A
#
# COMPACT_ATOMS: atom_id res chain seq x y z
N MET A 1 -39.35 -5.36 94.08
CA MET A 1 -38.44 -5.99 93.10
C MET A 1 -37.40 -6.82 93.83
N ASN A 2 -37.30 -8.12 93.54
CA ASN A 2 -36.27 -8.99 94.10
C ASN A 2 -34.90 -8.63 93.50
N LYS A 3 -33.82 -8.73 94.29
CA LYS A 3 -32.42 -8.47 93.87
C LYS A 3 -32.04 -9.17 92.55
N VAL A 4 -32.65 -10.32 92.28
CA VAL A 4 -32.45 -11.12 91.06
C VAL A 4 -32.98 -10.41 89.81
N SER A 5 -34.17 -9.80 89.86
CA SER A 5 -34.76 -9.09 88.70
C SER A 5 -33.99 -7.82 88.32
N LYS A 6 -33.41 -7.13 89.30
CA LYS A 6 -32.58 -5.94 89.07
C LYS A 6 -31.28 -6.29 88.36
N LYS A 7 -30.66 -7.38 88.80
CA LYS A 7 -29.42 -7.91 88.21
C LYS A 7 -29.64 -8.41 86.78
N ILE A 8 -30.78 -9.05 86.51
CA ILE A 8 -31.17 -9.46 85.14
C ILE A 8 -31.35 -8.25 84.21
N LEU A 9 -31.96 -7.17 84.69
CA LEU A 9 -32.12 -5.93 83.91
C LEU A 9 -30.78 -5.27 83.57
N GLU A 10 -29.87 -5.18 84.54
CA GLU A 10 -28.51 -4.65 84.33
C GLU A 10 -27.70 -5.53 83.37
N ASP A 11 -27.85 -6.86 83.44
CA ASP A 11 -27.19 -7.80 82.53
C ASP A 11 -27.74 -7.69 81.09
N VAL A 12 -29.06 -7.49 80.92
CA VAL A 12 -29.69 -7.26 79.62
C VAL A 12 -29.28 -5.91 79.02
N GLU A 13 -29.20 -4.84 79.82
CA GLU A 13 -28.71 -3.54 79.34
C GLU A 13 -27.24 -3.59 78.92
N LYS A 14 -26.39 -4.28 79.70
CA LYS A 14 -24.98 -4.50 79.33
C LYS A 14 -24.84 -5.27 78.03
N GLU A 15 -25.60 -6.35 77.87
CA GLU A 15 -25.54 -7.16 76.65
C GLU A 15 -26.08 -6.41 75.44
N GLY A 16 -27.18 -5.65 75.60
CA GLY A 16 -27.70 -4.77 74.54
C GLY A 16 -26.70 -3.71 74.11
N ASN A 17 -26.03 -3.06 75.07
CA ASN A 17 -24.96 -2.09 74.78
C ASN A 17 -23.76 -2.73 74.09
N ARG A 18 -23.38 -3.95 74.50
CA ARG A 18 -22.30 -4.72 73.87
C ARG A 18 -22.62 -5.04 72.40
N ILE A 19 -23.84 -5.51 72.11
CA ILE A 19 -24.30 -5.79 70.74
C ILE A 19 -24.28 -4.52 69.87
N VAL A 20 -24.71 -3.39 70.42
CA VAL A 20 -24.72 -2.11 69.70
C VAL A 20 -23.31 -1.62 69.39
N GLU A 21 -22.37 -1.72 70.33
CA GLU A 21 -20.97 -1.35 70.08
C GLU A 21 -20.31 -2.30 69.07
N GLU A 22 -20.52 -3.61 69.19
CA GLU A 22 -20.02 -4.59 68.20
C GLU A 22 -20.59 -4.31 66.79
N ALA A 23 -21.87 -3.92 66.68
CA ALA A 23 -22.47 -3.56 65.40
C ALA A 23 -21.88 -2.26 64.81
N LYS A 24 -21.57 -1.27 65.66
CA LYS A 24 -20.90 -0.03 65.24
C LYS A 24 -19.46 -0.28 64.79
N GLU A 25 -18.72 -1.13 65.50
CA GLU A 25 -17.37 -1.53 65.10
C GLU A 25 -17.38 -2.25 63.76
N LYS A 26 -18.25 -3.26 63.60
CA LYS A 26 -18.43 -3.95 62.31
C LYS A 26 -18.81 -3.00 61.18
N LYS A 27 -19.71 -2.03 61.43
CA LYS A 27 -20.07 -1.01 60.45
C LYS A 27 -18.85 -0.20 60.01
N LYS A 28 -18.04 0.28 60.95
CA LYS A 28 -16.81 1.04 60.64
C LYS A 28 -15.79 0.21 59.88
N GLU A 29 -15.65 -1.06 60.21
CA GLU A 29 -14.76 -1.98 59.47
C GLU A 29 -15.22 -2.17 58.03
N ILE A 30 -16.52 -2.39 57.82
CA ILE A 30 -17.12 -2.49 56.47
C ILE A 30 -16.91 -1.19 55.70
N GLU A 31 -17.26 -0.04 56.27
CA GLU A 31 -17.10 1.27 55.61
C GLU A 31 -15.63 1.51 55.20
N LYS A 32 -14.68 1.21 56.09
CA LYS A 32 -13.25 1.34 55.79
C LYS A 32 -12.76 0.37 54.72
N ALA A 33 -13.24 -0.87 54.74
CA ALA A 33 -12.92 -1.87 53.72
C ALA A 33 -13.47 -1.45 52.34
N THR A 34 -14.74 -1.03 52.29
CA THR A 34 -15.38 -0.52 51.07
C THR A 34 -14.68 0.73 50.53
N GLU A 35 -14.31 1.68 51.39
CA GLU A 35 -13.57 2.88 50.97
C GLU A 35 -12.19 2.52 50.39
N SER A 36 -11.49 1.54 50.99
CA SER A 36 -10.24 1.03 50.44
C SER A 36 -10.42 0.32 49.10
N GLU A 37 -11.51 -0.44 48.91
CA GLU A 37 -11.81 -1.11 47.65
C GLU A 37 -12.16 -0.12 46.54
N ILE A 38 -12.99 0.87 46.84
CA ILE A 38 -13.32 1.97 45.91
C ILE A 38 -12.04 2.68 45.47
N LYS A 39 -11.14 2.99 46.40
CA LYS A 39 -9.89 3.67 46.08
C LYS A 39 -9.02 2.83 45.14
N LYS A 40 -8.84 1.53 45.43
CA LYS A 40 -8.08 0.63 44.56
C LYS A 40 -8.69 0.54 43.16
N LEU A 41 -10.01 0.34 43.08
CA LEU A 41 -10.71 0.25 41.81
C LEU A 41 -10.60 1.55 41.00
N THR A 42 -10.67 2.69 41.66
CA THR A 42 -10.48 4.00 41.00
C THR A 42 -9.07 4.15 40.47
N GLU A 43 -8.05 3.79 41.26
CA GLU A 43 -6.64 3.82 40.82
C GLU A 43 -6.38 2.86 39.65
N GLU A 44 -6.97 1.67 39.66
CA GLU A 44 -6.88 0.69 38.57
C GLU A 44 -7.54 1.22 37.28
N ILE A 45 -8.75 1.78 37.38
CA ILE A 45 -9.46 2.38 36.23
C ILE A 45 -8.66 3.58 35.69
N ASP A 46 -8.14 4.45 36.55
CA ASP A 46 -7.36 5.62 36.12
C ASP A 46 -6.08 5.21 35.38
N LEU A 47 -5.44 4.12 35.81
CA LEU A 47 -4.28 3.55 35.10
C LEU A 47 -4.68 2.98 33.74
N GLU A 48 -5.75 2.17 33.70
CA GLU A 48 -6.23 1.56 32.46
C GLU A 48 -6.66 2.61 31.43
N VAL A 49 -7.34 3.68 31.87
CA VAL A 49 -7.74 4.80 31.01
C VAL A 49 -6.51 5.48 30.43
N LYS A 50 -5.49 5.80 31.24
CA LYS A 50 -4.26 6.43 30.75
C LYS A 50 -3.53 5.55 29.74
N GLU A 51 -3.35 4.26 30.03
CA GLU A 51 -2.70 3.33 29.11
C GLU A 51 -3.48 3.20 27.79
N THR A 52 -4.82 3.21 27.86
CA THR A 52 -5.68 3.15 26.68
C THR A 52 -5.61 4.43 25.87
N GLU A 53 -5.63 5.60 26.51
CA GLU A 53 -5.49 6.90 25.86
C GLU A 53 -4.14 7.02 25.13
N GLU A 54 -3.05 6.64 25.80
CA GLU A 54 -1.70 6.63 25.20
C GLU A 54 -1.65 5.69 23.98
N ARG A 55 -2.17 4.46 24.12
CA ARG A 55 -2.21 3.48 23.02
C ARG A 55 -3.03 3.97 21.84
N GLU A 56 -4.21 4.56 22.08
CA GLU A 56 -5.06 5.10 21.03
C GLU A 56 -4.42 6.32 20.36
N TYR A 57 -3.74 7.18 21.13
CA TYR A 57 -2.99 8.30 20.59
C TYR A 57 -1.85 7.82 19.67
N GLU A 58 -1.03 6.87 20.11
CA GLU A 58 0.03 6.27 19.30
C GLU A 58 -0.52 5.62 18.03
N ARG A 59 -1.63 4.89 18.14
CA ARG A 59 -2.31 4.26 17.00
C ARG A 59 -2.78 5.31 15.99
N LEU A 60 -3.43 6.38 16.44
CA LEU A 60 -3.89 7.47 15.57
C LEU A 60 -2.73 8.19 14.89
N MET A 61 -1.66 8.47 15.62
CA MET A 61 -0.44 9.07 15.05
C MET A 61 0.22 8.14 14.02
N GLY A 62 0.31 6.85 14.31
CA GLY A 62 0.79 5.84 13.37
C GLY A 62 -0.03 5.80 12.08
N LEU A 63 -1.35 5.81 12.19
CA LEU A 63 -2.25 5.86 11.03
C LEU A 63 -2.05 7.13 10.21
N LYS A 64 -1.89 8.30 10.86
CA LYS A 64 -1.64 9.56 10.15
C LYS A 64 -0.30 9.60 9.43
N ASN A 65 0.74 9.04 10.02
CA ASN A 65 2.04 8.92 9.36
C ASN A 65 1.97 8.00 8.13
N ILE A 66 1.26 6.87 8.23
CA ILE A 66 1.03 5.97 7.10
C ILE A 66 0.23 6.68 5.99
N GLU A 67 -0.83 7.38 6.35
CA GLU A 67 -1.65 8.14 5.40
C GLU A 67 -0.83 9.19 4.64
N GLN A 68 -0.03 10.00 5.35
CA GLN A 68 0.85 10.99 4.74
C GLN A 68 1.89 10.35 3.80
N ARG A 69 2.51 9.26 4.22
CA ARG A 69 3.48 8.52 3.40
C ARG A 69 2.82 7.98 2.14
N ASN A 70 1.63 7.40 2.24
CA ASN A 70 0.89 6.86 1.10
C ASN A 70 0.50 7.95 0.11
N ILE A 71 0.07 9.12 0.60
CA ILE A 71 -0.23 10.28 -0.25
C ILE A 71 1.01 10.71 -1.03
N LEU A 72 2.15 10.89 -0.36
CA LEU A 72 3.39 11.30 -1.01
C LEU A 72 3.86 10.27 -2.05
N LEU A 73 3.85 8.98 -1.70
CA LEU A 73 4.20 7.90 -2.62
C LEU A 73 3.27 7.86 -3.85
N GLY A 74 1.97 8.09 -3.64
CA GLY A 74 1.00 8.19 -4.72
C GLY A 74 1.33 9.32 -5.69
N TYR A 75 1.67 10.51 -5.19
CA TYR A 75 2.10 11.63 -6.04
C TYR A 75 3.37 11.31 -6.83
N LYS A 76 4.39 10.72 -6.18
CA LYS A 76 5.63 10.32 -6.86
C LYS A 76 5.36 9.32 -7.98
N HIS A 77 4.57 8.29 -7.70
CA HIS A 77 4.21 7.28 -8.68
C HIS A 77 3.44 7.88 -9.87
N ASN A 78 2.48 8.78 -9.60
CA ASN A 78 1.73 9.46 -10.65
C ASN A 78 2.65 10.31 -11.54
N LEU A 79 3.57 11.06 -10.96
CA LEU A 79 4.53 11.86 -11.71
C LEU A 79 5.42 10.99 -12.61
N MET A 80 5.92 9.87 -12.08
CA MET A 80 6.70 8.90 -12.86
C MET A 80 5.90 8.34 -14.03
N ASN A 81 4.64 7.96 -13.80
CA ASN A 81 3.77 7.47 -14.85
C ASN A 81 3.55 8.54 -15.93
N GLN A 82 3.28 9.79 -15.54
CA GLN A 82 3.14 10.89 -16.50
C GLN A 82 4.40 11.09 -17.35
N LEU A 83 5.59 11.06 -16.73
CA LEU A 83 6.86 11.17 -17.44
C LEU A 83 7.03 10.08 -18.50
N PHE A 84 6.79 8.81 -18.15
CA PHE A 84 6.91 7.71 -19.11
C PHE A 84 5.86 7.77 -20.22
N GLU A 85 4.66 8.26 -19.93
CA GLU A 85 3.65 8.50 -20.96
C GLU A 85 4.09 9.61 -21.93
N GLU A 86 4.68 10.70 -21.42
CA GLU A 86 5.24 11.76 -22.26
C GLU A 86 6.39 11.26 -23.12
N ILE A 87 7.34 10.50 -22.55
CA ILE A 87 8.45 9.88 -23.29
C ILE A 87 7.93 9.00 -24.43
N ARG A 88 6.89 8.19 -24.19
CA ARG A 88 6.29 7.38 -25.24
C ARG A 88 5.75 8.24 -26.37
N GLU A 89 4.98 9.27 -26.05
CA GLU A 89 4.42 10.18 -27.06
C GLU A 89 5.51 10.91 -27.86
N GLU A 90 6.62 11.29 -27.23
CA GLU A 90 7.78 11.88 -27.90
C GLU A 90 8.46 10.88 -28.84
N ILE A 91 8.65 9.63 -28.41
CA ILE A 91 9.21 8.57 -29.25
C ILE A 91 8.36 8.36 -30.50
N LEU A 92 7.03 8.27 -30.35
CA LEU A 92 6.11 8.03 -31.49
C LEU A 92 6.12 9.18 -32.50
N LYS A 93 6.37 10.42 -32.06
CA LYS A 93 6.43 11.61 -32.92
C LYS A 93 7.83 11.89 -33.47
N SER A 94 8.84 11.23 -32.93
CA SER A 94 10.24 11.47 -33.28
C SER A 94 10.56 11.00 -34.69
N ASN A 95 11.39 11.78 -35.41
CA ASN A 95 11.95 11.38 -36.70
C ASN A 95 12.83 10.12 -36.60
N GLY A 96 13.29 9.76 -35.39
CA GLY A 96 14.05 8.54 -35.13
C GLY A 96 13.21 7.27 -35.07
N TYR A 97 11.88 7.39 -34.95
CA TYR A 97 10.99 6.26 -34.75
C TYR A 97 11.07 5.17 -35.83
N PRO A 98 11.08 5.49 -37.15
CA PRO A 98 11.24 4.45 -38.18
C PRO A 98 12.53 3.64 -38.04
N LYS A 99 13.63 4.29 -37.60
CA LYS A 99 14.92 3.62 -37.40
C LYS A 99 14.88 2.72 -36.16
N LEU A 100 14.21 3.15 -35.10
CA LEU A 100 13.98 2.31 -33.93
C LEU A 100 13.20 1.04 -34.32
N ILE A 101 12.11 1.20 -35.08
CA ILE A 101 11.30 0.07 -35.55
C ILE A 101 12.13 -0.90 -36.41
N ASP A 102 12.94 -0.40 -37.34
CA ASP A 102 13.86 -1.21 -38.15
C ASP A 102 14.78 -2.07 -37.26
N SER A 103 15.41 -1.46 -36.25
CA SER A 103 16.25 -2.18 -35.28
C SER A 103 15.46 -3.18 -34.43
N LEU A 104 14.21 -2.88 -34.06
CA LEU A 104 13.37 -3.83 -33.31
C LEU A 104 13.01 -5.06 -34.17
N PHE A 105 12.81 -4.90 -35.48
CA PHE A 105 12.63 -6.05 -36.38
C PHE A 105 13.91 -6.90 -36.45
N GLU A 106 15.08 -6.28 -36.52
CA GLU A 106 16.36 -7.01 -36.54
C GLU A 106 16.59 -7.88 -35.30
N VAL A 107 16.15 -7.41 -34.13
CA VAL A 107 16.30 -8.15 -32.87
C VAL A 107 15.16 -9.15 -32.65
N GLY A 108 13.94 -8.84 -33.10
CA GLY A 108 12.74 -9.62 -32.81
C GLY A 108 12.40 -10.72 -33.81
N VAL A 109 12.87 -10.66 -35.06
CA VAL A 109 12.54 -11.67 -36.08
C VAL A 109 13.33 -12.96 -35.85
N GLU A 110 12.64 -14.10 -35.69
CA GLU A 110 13.26 -15.40 -35.45
C GLU A 110 13.44 -16.23 -36.73
N SER A 111 12.35 -16.42 -37.46
CA SER A 111 12.23 -17.30 -38.64
C SER A 111 12.15 -16.54 -39.95
N GLY A 112 11.80 -15.25 -39.90
CA GLY A 112 11.57 -14.40 -41.07
C GLY A 112 10.28 -14.74 -41.82
N LYS A 113 9.32 -15.43 -41.20
CA LYS A 113 8.02 -15.81 -41.80
C LYS A 113 6.83 -15.42 -40.93
N GLU A 114 7.06 -14.58 -39.93
CA GLU A 114 6.08 -14.15 -38.94
C GLU A 114 4.99 -13.25 -39.55
N ASP A 115 3.81 -13.32 -38.98
CA ASP A 115 2.76 -12.33 -39.19
C ASP A 115 3.04 -11.12 -38.29
N VAL A 116 3.00 -9.91 -38.88
CA VAL A 116 3.23 -8.64 -38.20
C VAL A 116 1.88 -8.01 -37.85
N LEU A 117 1.60 -7.86 -36.56
CA LEU A 117 0.43 -7.17 -36.04
C LEU A 117 0.82 -5.78 -35.56
N VAL A 118 -0.02 -4.79 -35.84
CA VAL A 118 0.24 -3.39 -35.52
C VAL A 118 -0.98 -2.73 -34.87
N GLY A 119 -0.74 -1.58 -34.24
CA GLY A 119 -1.79 -0.72 -33.68
C GLY A 119 -2.76 -0.19 -34.74
N LYS A 120 -3.97 0.20 -34.31
CA LYS A 120 -5.01 0.74 -35.21
C LYS A 120 -4.57 2.01 -35.94
N ASP A 121 -3.79 2.86 -35.27
CA ASP A 121 -3.35 4.16 -35.77
C ASP A 121 -1.94 4.15 -36.38
N GLU A 122 -1.36 2.97 -36.59
CA GLU A 122 -0.01 2.79 -37.15
C GLU A 122 0.05 3.21 -38.63
N LYS A 123 1.03 4.03 -39.00
CA LYS A 123 1.19 4.62 -40.34
C LYS A 123 2.53 4.27 -41.01
N ILE A 124 3.54 3.98 -40.21
CA ILE A 124 4.93 3.75 -40.61
C ILE A 124 5.10 2.29 -41.01
N ILE A 125 4.61 1.36 -40.18
CA ILE A 125 4.63 -0.08 -40.47
C ILE A 125 3.48 -0.45 -41.42
N ASN A 126 3.62 -0.03 -42.67
CA ASN A 126 2.68 -0.34 -43.74
C ASN A 126 3.24 -1.39 -44.69
N LYS A 127 2.44 -1.81 -45.66
CA LYS A 127 2.85 -2.83 -46.65
C LYS A 127 4.15 -2.48 -47.38
N LYS A 128 4.36 -1.21 -47.76
CA LYS A 128 5.59 -0.78 -48.44
C LYS A 128 6.82 -0.93 -47.54
N PHE A 129 6.68 -0.66 -46.25
CA PHE A 129 7.75 -0.84 -45.27
C PHE A 129 8.11 -2.33 -45.12
N ILE A 130 7.11 -3.20 -44.96
CA ILE A 130 7.33 -4.65 -44.85
C ILE A 130 7.92 -5.24 -46.14
N ASP A 131 7.42 -4.84 -47.32
CA ASP A 131 7.95 -5.28 -48.61
C ASP A 131 9.43 -4.88 -48.78
N LYS A 132 9.80 -3.68 -48.30
CA LYS A 132 11.19 -3.22 -48.27
C LYS A 132 12.05 -4.08 -47.33
N LEU A 133 11.60 -4.31 -46.09
CA LEU A 133 12.30 -5.16 -45.12
C LEU A 133 12.53 -6.57 -45.65
N ASN A 134 11.49 -7.18 -46.23
CA ASN A 134 11.59 -8.50 -46.83
C ASN A 134 12.63 -8.57 -47.94
N LYS A 135 12.72 -7.52 -48.77
CA LYS A 135 13.73 -7.43 -49.84
C LYS A 135 15.13 -7.23 -49.29
N ASP A 136 15.29 -6.34 -48.31
CA ASP A 136 16.60 -5.94 -47.79
C ASP A 136 17.23 -7.03 -46.90
N LYS A 137 16.39 -7.79 -46.17
CA LYS A 137 16.82 -8.81 -45.20
C LYS A 137 16.58 -10.26 -45.66
N GLY A 138 15.89 -10.47 -46.79
CA GLY A 138 15.54 -11.80 -47.29
C GLY A 138 14.41 -12.50 -46.51
N TRP A 139 13.62 -11.73 -45.75
CA TRP A 139 12.48 -12.24 -45.00
C TRP A 139 11.21 -12.32 -45.85
N HIS A 140 10.19 -12.97 -45.29
CA HIS A 140 8.87 -13.21 -45.86
C HIS A 140 7.78 -12.86 -44.83
N LEU A 141 8.00 -11.76 -44.09
CA LEU A 141 7.05 -11.23 -43.11
C LEU A 141 5.75 -10.82 -43.79
N LYS A 142 4.62 -11.03 -43.12
CA LYS A 142 3.29 -10.68 -43.63
C LYS A 142 2.61 -9.68 -42.72
N LEU A 143 2.25 -8.52 -43.26
CA LEU A 143 1.45 -7.56 -42.49
C LEU A 143 0.03 -8.11 -42.30
N SER A 144 -0.35 -8.39 -41.06
CA SER A 144 -1.67 -8.87 -40.71
C SER A 144 -2.75 -7.81 -40.93
N LYS A 145 -3.98 -8.26 -41.22
CA LYS A 145 -5.17 -7.39 -41.22
C LYS A 145 -5.71 -7.15 -39.82
N GLU A 146 -5.35 -8.02 -38.88
CA GLU A 146 -5.68 -7.85 -37.47
C GLU A 146 -4.98 -6.60 -36.91
N ARG A 147 -5.63 -5.93 -35.97
CA ARG A 147 -5.09 -4.76 -35.28
C ARG A 147 -5.18 -4.98 -33.78
N VAL A 148 -4.08 -4.77 -33.11
CA VAL A 148 -3.93 -4.98 -31.65
C VAL A 148 -4.02 -3.64 -30.91
N PRO A 149 -4.41 -3.62 -29.63
CA PRO A 149 -4.59 -2.40 -28.85
C PRO A 149 -3.25 -1.83 -28.34
N ILE A 150 -2.28 -1.63 -29.23
CA ILE A 150 -0.98 -0.99 -28.94
C ILE A 150 -0.94 0.40 -29.59
N LYS A 151 -0.23 1.36 -28.97
CA LYS A 151 -0.10 2.72 -29.50
C LYS A 151 1.07 2.89 -30.47
N GLY A 152 2.05 1.97 -30.42
CA GLY A 152 3.11 1.89 -31.41
C GLY A 152 3.94 0.62 -31.28
N GLY A 153 4.80 0.39 -32.27
CA GLY A 153 5.56 -0.84 -32.40
C GLY A 153 4.73 -1.90 -33.10
N PHE A 154 5.10 -3.16 -32.87
CA PHE A 154 4.45 -4.30 -33.52
C PHE A 154 4.58 -5.55 -32.67
N ILE A 155 3.77 -6.55 -33.02
CA ILE A 155 3.86 -7.89 -32.47
C ILE A 155 4.19 -8.84 -33.62
N LEU A 156 5.18 -9.70 -33.43
CA LEU A 156 5.50 -10.78 -34.37
C LEU A 156 4.86 -12.06 -33.90
N ARG A 157 3.99 -12.64 -34.73
CA ARG A 157 3.33 -13.91 -34.47
C ARG A 157 3.92 -14.97 -35.38
N GLY A 158 4.67 -15.89 -34.79
CA GLY A 158 5.12 -17.13 -35.43
C GLY A 158 4.11 -18.27 -35.26
N GLU A 159 4.51 -19.49 -35.61
CA GLU A 159 3.64 -20.68 -35.48
C GLU A 159 3.39 -21.09 -34.02
N LYS A 160 4.37 -20.84 -33.14
CA LYS A 160 4.36 -21.27 -31.73
C LYS A 160 4.71 -20.17 -30.73
N THR A 161 5.21 -19.04 -31.21
CA THR A 161 5.74 -17.95 -30.40
C THR A 161 5.11 -16.64 -30.84
N GLU A 162 4.94 -15.73 -29.88
CA GLU A 162 4.53 -14.35 -30.13
C GLU A 162 5.53 -13.45 -29.41
N ILE A 163 6.13 -12.51 -30.15
CA ILE A 163 7.12 -11.56 -29.63
C ILE A 163 6.49 -10.18 -29.66
N ASP A 164 6.30 -9.61 -28.47
CA ASP A 164 5.78 -8.27 -28.29
C ASP A 164 6.92 -7.25 -28.36
N ALA A 165 7.00 -6.54 -29.49
CA ALA A 165 7.92 -5.42 -29.70
C ALA A 165 7.16 -4.08 -29.71
N SER A 166 6.07 -3.99 -28.93
CA SER A 166 5.39 -2.72 -28.69
C SER A 166 6.29 -1.75 -27.94
N ILE A 167 6.07 -0.46 -28.16
CA ILE A 167 6.84 0.58 -27.47
C ILE A 167 6.55 0.56 -25.97
N GLU A 168 5.34 0.17 -25.57
CA GLU A 168 4.94 -0.06 -24.19
C GLU A 168 5.81 -1.12 -23.52
N THR A 169 6.01 -2.28 -24.17
CA THR A 169 6.85 -3.37 -23.65
C THR A 169 8.32 -2.95 -23.58
N VAL A 170 8.86 -2.35 -24.65
CA VAL A 170 10.25 -1.86 -24.68
C VAL A 170 10.51 -0.79 -23.61
N LEU A 171 9.58 0.16 -23.45
CA LEU A 171 9.69 1.18 -22.40
C LEU A 171 9.52 0.59 -21.00
N GLY A 172 8.69 -0.43 -20.82
CA GLY A 172 8.54 -1.14 -19.55
C GLY A 172 9.85 -1.76 -19.08
N GLU A 173 10.56 -2.44 -19.98
CA GLU A 173 11.88 -3.01 -19.68
C GLU A 173 12.93 -1.93 -19.36
N LYS A 174 12.94 -0.82 -20.12
CA LYS A 174 13.86 0.30 -19.85
C LYS A 174 13.50 1.04 -18.57
N ARG A 175 12.21 1.14 -18.25
CA ARG A 175 11.72 1.74 -17.02
C ARG A 175 12.27 1.01 -15.80
N GLU A 176 12.25 -0.32 -15.77
CA GLU A 176 12.79 -1.09 -14.64
C GLU A 176 14.25 -0.73 -14.33
N ILE A 177 15.05 -0.47 -15.37
CA ILE A 177 16.47 -0.11 -15.25
C ILE A 177 16.66 1.37 -14.89
N LEU A 178 15.86 2.27 -15.48
CA LEU A 178 16.05 3.72 -15.36
C LEU A 178 15.31 4.35 -14.18
N GLU A 179 14.22 3.73 -13.71
CA GLU A 179 13.36 4.25 -12.65
C GLU A 179 14.13 4.54 -11.35
N PRO A 180 15.06 3.69 -10.87
CA PRO A 180 15.87 4.02 -9.69
C PRO A 180 16.75 5.26 -9.86
N GLU A 181 17.23 5.55 -11.07
CA GLU A 181 18.02 6.75 -11.37
C GLU A 181 17.12 7.98 -11.49
N LEU A 182 15.98 7.85 -12.15
CA LEU A 182 15.00 8.93 -12.28
C LEU A 182 14.41 9.35 -10.93
N VAL A 183 14.11 8.38 -10.06
CA VAL A 183 13.65 8.66 -8.69
C VAL A 183 14.69 9.46 -7.92
N ASP A 184 15.97 9.15 -8.08
CA ASP A 184 17.04 9.90 -7.43
C ASP A 184 17.16 11.33 -7.99
N ILE A 185 17.09 11.49 -9.32
CA ILE A 185 17.15 12.81 -9.96
C ILE A 185 15.94 13.69 -9.57
N LEU A 186 14.74 13.11 -9.57
CA LEU A 186 13.50 13.85 -9.37
C LEU A 186 13.18 14.10 -7.90
N PHE A 187 13.58 13.19 -7.01
CA PHE A 187 13.20 13.23 -5.59
C PHE A 187 14.39 13.26 -4.62
N GLY A 188 15.63 13.14 -5.09
CA GLY A 188 16.84 13.28 -4.28
C GLY A 188 17.07 12.18 -3.23
N GLU A 189 16.50 10.99 -3.42
CA GLU A 189 16.41 9.96 -2.38
C GLU A 189 17.75 9.29 -2.03
N ARG A 190 18.81 9.37 -2.86
CA ARG A 190 20.14 8.82 -2.50
C ARG A 190 21.03 9.78 -1.71
N GLN A 191 20.64 11.04 -1.49
CA GLN A 191 21.42 11.97 -0.64
C GLN A 191 21.15 11.81 0.86
N GLY A 192 20.59 10.66 1.27
CA GLY A 192 20.26 10.31 2.66
C GLY A 192 21.23 9.35 3.35
N VAL A 193 22.42 9.08 2.81
CA VAL A 193 23.49 8.44 3.60
C VAL A 193 24.29 9.56 4.28
N ARG A 194 23.78 10.01 5.43
CA ARG A 194 24.57 10.67 6.47
C ARG A 194 24.75 9.71 7.63
#